data_AF-A0A0P9S4P3-F1
#
_entry.id   AF-A0A0P9S4P3-F1
#
_cell.length_a   1.000
_cell.length_b   1.000
_cell.length_c   1.000
_cell.angle_alpha   90.00
_cell.angle_beta   90.00
_cell.angle_gamma   90.00
#
_symmetry.space_group_name_H-M   'P 1'
#
loop_
_entity.id
_entity.type
_entity.pdbx_description
1 polymer ?
#
loop_
_entity_poly.entity_id
_entity_poly.type
_entity_poly.pdbx_seq_one_letter_code
_entity_poly.pdbx_strand_id
1 'polypeptide(L)' 'MLQGTPGMSGATITGDGRIALILDVPSMLKRYAARRI' A
#
# COMPACT_ATOMS: atom_id res chain seq x y z
N MET A 1 -0.21 9.33 -9.60
CA MET A 1 -0.47 7.91 -9.95
C MET A 1 -0.37 6.94 -8.77
N LEU A 2 0.05 7.37 -7.57
CA LEU A 2 0.04 6.53 -6.37
C LEU A 2 -1.30 6.61 -5.60
N GLN A 3 -1.89 7.80 -5.52
CA GLN A 3 -3.24 8.02 -4.99
C GLN A 3 -4.26 7.27 -5.85
N GLY A 4 -4.95 6.31 -5.26
CA GLY A 4 -5.97 5.49 -5.94
C GLY A 4 -5.60 4.02 -6.11
N THR A 5 -4.35 3.62 -5.79
CA THR A 5 -4.01 2.19 -5.71
C THR A 5 -4.55 1.62 -4.40
N PRO A 6 -5.44 0.61 -4.43
CA PRO A 6 -6.00 0.03 -3.22
C PRO A 6 -4.91 -0.53 -2.31
N GLY A 7 -4.94 -0.17 -1.03
CA GLY A 7 -3.96 -0.62 -0.05
C GLY A 7 -2.66 0.20 0.01
N MET A 8 -2.55 1.29 -0.77
CA MET A 8 -1.43 2.21 -0.64
C MET A 8 -1.87 3.53 0.00
N SER A 9 -1.16 3.93 1.05
CA SER A 9 -1.37 5.19 1.78
C SER A 9 -0.44 6.31 1.29
N GLY A 10 0.77 5.96 0.84
CA GLY A 10 1.73 6.94 0.30
C GLY A 10 3.11 6.36 0.03
N ALA A 11 4.08 7.25 -0.24
CA ALA A 11 5.49 6.94 -0.38
C ALA A 11 6.33 8.09 0.17
N THR A 12 7.53 7.80 0.65
CA THR A 12 8.51 8.80 1.10
C THR A 12 9.91 8.46 0.61
N ILE A 13 10.79 9.46 0.58
CA ILE A 13 12.21 9.32 0.24
C ILE A 13 13.00 9.32 1.55
N THR A 14 13.84 8.31 1.71
CA THR A 14 14.76 8.16 2.84
C THR A 14 16.06 8.94 2.59
N GLY A 15 16.80 9.28 3.64
CA GLY A 15 18.02 10.09 3.53
C GLY A 15 19.14 9.46 2.69
N ASP A 16 19.12 8.13 2.52
CA ASP A 16 20.02 7.36 1.67
C ASP A 16 19.49 7.18 0.23
N GLY A 17 18.42 7.89 -0.14
CA GLY A 17 17.88 7.92 -1.50
C GLY A 17 16.96 6.75 -1.86
N ARG A 18 16.61 5.88 -0.90
CA ARG A 18 15.63 4.82 -1.14
C ARG A 18 14.21 5.34 -1.05
N ILE A 19 13.32 4.67 -1.76
CA ILE A 19 11.88 4.93 -1.69
C ILE A 19 11.27 3.95 -0.69
N ALA A 20 10.63 4.47 0.35
CA ALA A 20 9.81 3.70 1.27
C ALA A 20 8.33 3.86 0.88
N LEU A 21 7.60 2.75 0.87
CA LEU A 21 6.16 2.73 0.59
C LEU A 21 5.39 2.60 1.91
N ILE A 22 4.26 3.30 2.01
CA ILE A 22 3.34 3.24 3.15
C ILE A 22 2.11 2.45 2.71
N LEU A 23 1.84 1.33 3.38
CA LEU A 23 0.77 0.40 3.05
C LEU A 23 -0.36 0.47 4.07
N ASP A 24 -1.60 0.42 3.58
CA ASP A 24 -2.82 0.21 4.37
C ASP A 24 -3.21 -1.26 4.31
N VAL A 25 -2.68 -2.03 5.25
CA VAL A 25 -2.89 -3.48 5.35
C VAL A 25 -4.38 -3.84 5.54
N PRO A 26 -5.15 -3.19 6.44
CA PRO A 26 -6.60 -3.42 6.53
C PRO A 26 -7.33 -3.33 5.19
N SER A 27 -7.08 -2.28 4.40
CA SER A 27 -7.71 -2.13 3.08
C SER A 27 -7.25 -3.20 2.08
N MET A 28 -5.98 -3.62 2.12
CA MET A 28 -5.49 -4.75 1.30
C MET A 28 -6.24 -6.04 1.63
N LEU A 29 -6.41 -6.35 2.92
CA LEU A 29 -7.11 -7.56 3.34
C LEU A 29 -8.57 -7.53 2.89
N LYS A 30 -9.28 -6.42 3.07
CA LYS A 30 -10.68 -6.27 2.61
C LYS A 30 -10.82 -6.51 1.11
N ARG A 31 -9.83 -6.11 0.31
CA ARG A 31 -9.90 -6.20 -1.17
C ARG A 31 -9.38 -7.51 -1.74
N TYR A 32 -8.31 -8.06 -1.16
CA TYR A 32 -7.59 -9.19 -1.74
C TYR A 32 -7.70 -10.48 -0.94
N ALA A 33 -8.04 -10.42 0.35
CA ALA A 33 -8.12 -11.62 1.21
C ALA A 33 -9.52 -12.25 1.25
N ALA A 34 -10.43 -11.89 0.34
CA ALA A 34 -11.70 -12.59 0.20
C ALA A 34 -11.42 -14.06 -0.15
N ARG A 35 -11.67 -14.97 0.81
CA ARG A 35 -11.61 -16.41 0.57
C ARG A 35 -12.62 -16.74 -0.52
N ARG A 36 -12.13 -17.16 -1.70
CA ARG A 36 -12.93 -17.98 -2.62
C ARG A 36 -13.03 -19.36 -1.97
N ILE A 37 -14.15 -19.60 -1.30
CA ILE A 37 -14.67 -20.92 -0.97
C ILE A 37 -15.58 -21.36 -2.11
#